data_AF-A0ABD5PDH1-F1
#
_entry.id   AF-A0ABD5PDH1-F1
#
_cell.length_a   1.000
_cell.length_b   1.000
_cell.length_c   1.000
_cell.angle_alpha   90.00
_cell.angle_beta   90.00
_cell.angle_gamma   90.00
#
_symmetry.space_group_name_H-M   'P 1'
#
loop_
_entity.id
_entity.type
_entity.pdbx_description
1 polymer ?
#
loop_
_entity_poly.entity_id
_entity_poly.type
_entity_poly.pdbx_seq_one_letter_code
_entity_poly.pdbx_strand_id
1 'polypeptide(L)'
;MVPLQPLLLPVLVALGVGCLALGVASFVGWVYLDARAHGRSSRSAVAWAVVALFGPMTLVYLLLVRPRAGPREYPPTRRERGTLAFALASVGAMVLGATLSPPDPLTQVLYLTAFLLVTLPVAALAVSGTVRRRLGEALR
;
A
#
# COMPACT_ATOMS: atom_id res chain seq x y z
N MET A 1 20.49 35.14 -10.55
CA MET A 1 19.71 33.93 -10.88
C MET A 1 20.18 32.84 -9.94
N VAL A 2 19.38 32.48 -8.93
CA VAL A 2 19.71 31.32 -8.07
C VAL A 2 19.64 30.09 -8.97
N PRO A 3 20.70 29.27 -9.08
CA PRO A 3 20.60 28.05 -9.87
C PRO A 3 19.48 27.20 -9.27
N LEU A 4 18.56 26.68 -10.10
CA LEU A 4 17.47 25.79 -9.66
C LEU A 4 17.99 24.41 -9.20
N GLN A 5 19.25 24.09 -9.52
CA GLN A 5 19.87 22.79 -9.26
C GLN A 5 20.00 22.36 -7.78
N PRO A 6 20.29 23.22 -6.78
CA PRO A 6 20.43 22.78 -5.39
C PRO A 6 19.06 22.53 -4.71
N LEU A 7 17.95 22.99 -5.29
CA LEU A 7 16.60 22.81 -4.72
C LEU A 7 15.89 21.55 -5.22
N LEU A 8 16.28 21.01 -6.38
CA LEU A 8 15.62 19.85 -6.97
C LEU A 8 15.77 18.60 -6.10
N LEU A 9 16.99 18.30 -5.66
CA LEU A 9 17.29 17.13 -4.86
C LEU A 9 16.50 17.06 -3.54
N PRO A 10 16.49 18.10 -2.67
CA PRO A 10 15.73 18.05 -1.43
C PRO A 10 14.22 17.96 -1.66
N VAL A 11 13.70 18.58 -2.74
CA VAL A 11 12.27 18.45 -3.11
C VAL A 11 11.94 17.00 -3.49
N LEU A 12 12.77 16.34 -4.30
CA LEU A 12 12.56 14.94 -4.67
C LEU A 12 12.64 14.01 -3.46
N VAL A 13 13.58 14.24 -2.54
CA VAL A 13 13.69 13.48 -1.30
C VAL A 13 12.45 13.69 -0.43
N ALA A 14 12.00 14.94 -0.25
CA ALA A 14 10.81 15.25 0.53
C ALA A 14 9.55 14.59 -0.06
N LEU A 15 9.42 14.57 -1.39
CA LEU A 15 8.34 13.87 -2.09
C LEU A 15 8.41 12.36 -1.85
N GLY A 16 9.58 11.74 -1.97
CA GLY A 16 9.73 10.30 -1.75
C GLY A 16 9.45 9.89 -0.30
N VAL A 17 9.92 10.67 0.68
CA VAL A 17 9.59 10.47 2.10
C VAL A 17 8.10 10.65 2.35
N GLY A 18 7.47 11.67 1.74
CA GLY A 18 6.03 11.87 1.80
C GLY A 18 5.25 10.70 1.22
N CYS A 19 5.65 10.18 0.06
CA CYS A 19 5.06 9.00 -0.57
C CYS A 19 5.20 7.76 0.32
N LEU A 20 6.36 7.56 0.95
CA LEU A 20 6.58 6.46 1.88
C LEU A 20 5.64 6.58 3.09
N ALA A 21 5.58 7.75 3.72
CA ALA A 21 4.72 8.00 4.87
C ALA A 21 3.23 7.78 4.53
N LEU A 22 2.78 8.27 3.37
CA LEU A 22 1.43 8.04 2.86
C LEU A 22 1.17 6.55 2.59
N GLY A 23 2.17 5.82 2.09
CA GLY A 23 2.07 4.39 1.81
C GLY A 23 1.86 3.60 3.09
N VAL A 24 2.68 3.88 4.11
CA VAL A 24 2.54 3.30 5.45
C VAL A 24 1.18 3.65 6.06
N ALA A 25 0.78 4.93 6.03
CA ALA A 25 -0.50 5.37 6.57
C ALA A 25 -1.69 4.69 5.86
N SER A 26 -1.61 4.52 4.54
CA SER A 26 -2.62 3.82 3.75
C SER A 26 -2.67 2.34 4.10
N PHE A 27 -1.54 1.69 4.29
CA PHE A 27 -1.46 0.29 4.67
C PHE A 27 -2.06 0.05 6.07
N VAL A 28 -1.66 0.85 7.06
CA VAL A 28 -2.21 0.82 8.43
C VAL A 28 -3.71 1.11 8.42
N GLY A 29 -4.13 2.15 7.69
CA GLY A 29 -5.53 2.52 7.54
C GLY A 29 -6.36 1.41 6.89
N TRP A 30 -5.81 0.72 5.89
CA TRP A 30 -6.48 -0.42 5.28
C TRP A 30 -6.67 -1.59 6.25
N VAL A 31 -5.65 -1.94 7.05
CA VAL A 31 -5.78 -3.01 8.06
C VAL A 31 -6.84 -2.66 9.10
N TYR A 32 -6.89 -1.41 9.55
CA TYR A 32 -7.96 -0.94 10.43
C TYR A 32 -9.35 -1.11 9.80
N LEU A 33 -9.53 -0.64 8.56
CA LEU A 33 -10.80 -0.72 7.84
C LEU A 33 -11.21 -2.17 7.54
N ASP A 34 -10.26 -3.03 7.17
CA ASP A 34 -10.50 -4.46 6.97
C ASP A 34 -10.91 -5.12 8.29
N ALA A 35 -10.25 -4.82 9.41
CA ALA A 35 -10.63 -5.36 10.71
C ALA A 35 -12.04 -4.92 11.13
N ARG A 36 -12.38 -3.63 10.95
CA ARG A 36 -13.72 -3.09 11.22
C ARG A 36 -14.80 -3.71 10.33
N ALA A 37 -14.48 -3.99 9.06
CA ALA A 37 -15.40 -4.65 8.14
C ALA A 37 -15.73 -6.10 8.51
N HIS A 38 -14.94 -6.74 9.37
CA HIS A 38 -15.20 -8.07 9.91
C HIS A 38 -15.73 -8.03 11.35
N GLY A 39 -16.42 -6.95 11.74
CA GLY A 39 -17.11 -6.85 13.03
C GLY A 39 -16.20 -6.73 14.25
N ARG A 40 -14.89 -6.47 14.06
CA ARG A 40 -13.97 -6.34 15.18
C ARG A 40 -14.25 -5.05 15.98
N SER A 41 -14.11 -5.16 17.30
CA SER A 41 -14.20 -4.01 18.21
C SER A 41 -13.16 -2.96 17.82
N SER A 42 -13.48 -1.68 18.02
CA SER A 42 -12.59 -0.56 17.66
C SER A 42 -11.18 -0.74 18.26
N ARG A 43 -11.09 -1.16 19.53
CA ARG A 43 -9.81 -1.38 20.22
C ARG A 43 -8.98 -2.49 19.55
N SER A 44 -9.61 -3.60 19.16
CA SER A 44 -8.90 -4.68 18.47
C SER A 44 -8.48 -4.31 17.04
N ALA A 45 -9.28 -3.51 16.33
CA ALA A 45 -8.93 -2.99 15.01
C ALA A 45 -7.72 -2.04 15.09
N VAL A 46 -7.67 -1.15 16.10
CA VAL A 46 -6.50 -0.29 16.35
C VAL A 46 -5.26 -1.12 16.67
N ALA A 47 -5.38 -2.16 17.50
CA ALA A 47 -4.26 -3.04 17.82
C ALA A 47 -3.66 -3.68 16.55
N TRP A 48 -4.50 -4.22 15.66
CA TRP A 48 -4.03 -4.78 14.39
C TRP A 48 -3.43 -3.73 13.46
N ALA A 49 -3.97 -2.52 13.43
CA ALA A 49 -3.43 -1.42 12.65
C ALA A 49 -2.02 -1.01 13.16
N VAL A 50 -1.81 -0.95 14.47
CA VAL A 50 -0.49 -0.69 15.07
C VAL A 50 0.49 -1.82 14.78
N VAL A 51 0.04 -3.08 14.92
CA VAL A 51 0.85 -4.26 14.56
C VAL A 51 1.25 -4.23 13.08
N ALA A 52 0.39 -3.72 12.20
CA ALA A 52 0.68 -3.63 10.78
C ALA A 52 1.83 -2.68 10.43
N LEU A 53 2.19 -1.76 11.34
CA LEU A 53 3.38 -0.92 11.20
C LEU A 53 4.67 -1.76 11.15
N PHE A 54 4.66 -2.92 11.81
CA PHE A 54 5.74 -3.88 11.83
C PHE A 54 5.61 -4.87 10.67
N GLY A 55 5.51 -4.36 9.44
CA GLY A 55 5.44 -5.06 8.14
C GLY A 55 5.21 -6.58 8.18
N PRO A 56 6.24 -7.40 8.52
CA PRO A 56 6.13 -8.85 8.65
C PRO A 56 4.98 -9.34 9.55
N MET A 57 4.67 -8.64 10.64
CA MET A 57 3.58 -8.98 11.54
C MET A 57 2.19 -8.82 10.89
N THR A 58 2.09 -8.05 9.82
CA THR A 58 0.86 -8.01 9.02
C THR A 58 0.57 -9.34 8.34
N LEU A 59 1.59 -10.15 8.01
CA LEU A 59 1.33 -11.50 7.51
C LEU A 59 0.60 -12.35 8.54
N VAL A 60 0.88 -12.16 9.84
CA VAL A 60 0.14 -12.85 10.90
C VAL A 60 -1.34 -12.46 10.83
N TYR A 61 -1.64 -11.17 10.68
CA TYR A 61 -3.02 -10.71 10.49
C TYR A 61 -3.66 -11.36 9.24
N LEU A 62 -2.98 -11.28 8.10
CA LEU A 62 -3.52 -11.73 6.82
C LEU A 62 -3.71 -13.25 6.72
N LEU A 63 -2.78 -14.03 7.27
CA LEU A 63 -2.75 -15.48 7.13
C LEU A 63 -3.50 -16.19 8.25
N LEU A 64 -3.48 -15.66 9.46
CA LEU A 64 -4.04 -16.35 10.63
C LEU A 64 -5.32 -15.71 11.14
N VAL A 65 -5.44 -14.39 11.07
CA VAL A 65 -6.50 -13.66 11.77
C VAL A 65 -7.66 -13.32 10.85
N ARG A 66 -7.36 -12.90 9.62
CA ARG A 66 -8.35 -12.52 8.61
C ARG A 66 -9.19 -13.71 8.11
N PRO A 67 -8.62 -14.90 7.82
CA PRO A 67 -9.43 -16.03 7.33
C PRO A 67 -10.42 -16.56 8.37
N ARG A 68 -10.16 -16.33 9.66
CA ARG A 68 -11.01 -16.72 10.78
C ARG A 68 -12.10 -15.67 11.09
N ALA A 69 -12.09 -14.52 10.42
CA ALA A 69 -12.92 -13.36 10.78
C ALA A 69 -14.35 -13.40 10.22
N GLY A 70 -14.76 -14.50 9.58
CA GLY A 70 -16.08 -14.62 8.95
C GLY A 70 -16.23 -13.73 7.71
N PRO A 71 -17.44 -13.65 7.12
CA PRO A 71 -17.71 -12.75 6.01
C PRO A 71 -17.67 -11.28 6.47
N ARG A 72 -17.40 -10.36 5.53
CA ARG A 72 -17.49 -8.92 5.81
C ARG A 72 -18.93 -8.53 6.10
N GLU A 73 -19.13 -7.66 7.08
CA GLU A 73 -20.44 -7.08 7.42
C GLU A 73 -20.97 -6.16 6.32
N TYR A 74 -20.08 -5.53 5.56
CA TYR A 74 -20.43 -4.62 4.47
C TYR A 74 -19.47 -4.74 3.28
N PRO A 75 -19.94 -4.43 2.06
CA PRO A 75 -19.11 -4.50 0.85
C PRO A 75 -18.03 -3.39 0.84
N PRO A 76 -16.86 -3.62 0.21
CA PRO A 76 -15.78 -2.64 0.19
C PRO A 76 -16.17 -1.33 -0.49
N THR A 77 -16.03 -0.22 0.22
CA THR A 77 -16.32 1.14 -0.27
C THR A 77 -15.27 1.62 -1.29
N ARG A 78 -15.60 2.67 -2.07
CA ARG A 78 -14.63 3.26 -3.02
C ARG A 78 -13.36 3.77 -2.32
N ARG A 79 -13.51 4.37 -1.14
CA ARG A 79 -12.37 4.87 -0.36
C ARG A 79 -11.47 3.72 0.10
N GLU A 80 -12.05 2.66 0.67
CA GLU A 80 -11.31 1.45 1.07
C GLU A 80 -10.55 0.81 -0.09
N ARG A 81 -11.14 0.79 -1.29
CA ARG A 81 -10.48 0.30 -2.50
C ARG A 81 -9.30 1.19 -2.91
N GLY A 82 -9.47 2.51 -2.85
CA GLY A 82 -8.38 3.46 -3.12
C GLY A 82 -7.23 3.29 -2.12
N THR A 83 -7.55 3.19 -0.84
CA THR A 83 -6.58 2.95 0.24
C THR A 83 -5.84 1.62 0.05
N LEU A 84 -6.56 0.54 -0.30
CA LEU A 84 -5.95 -0.76 -0.60
C LEU A 84 -5.04 -0.68 -1.83
N ALA A 85 -5.49 -0.02 -2.91
CA ALA A 85 -4.71 0.11 -4.13
C ALA A 85 -3.40 0.86 -3.87
N PHE A 86 -3.46 1.98 -3.15
CA PHE A 86 -2.27 2.74 -2.79
C PHE A 86 -1.35 1.93 -1.87
N ALA A 87 -1.90 1.25 -0.86
CA ALA A 87 -1.14 0.39 0.04
C ALA A 87 -0.39 -0.72 -0.71
N LEU A 88 -1.06 -1.43 -1.63
CA LEU A 88 -0.44 -2.46 -2.47
C LEU A 88 0.61 -1.88 -3.41
N ALA A 89 0.36 -0.70 -3.99
CA ALA A 89 1.32 -0.01 -4.84
C ALA A 89 2.59 0.34 -4.06
N SER A 90 2.45 0.87 -2.84
CA SER A 90 3.56 1.21 -1.96
C SER A 90 4.38 -0.02 -1.57
N VAL A 91 3.72 -1.13 -1.22
CA VAL A 91 4.42 -2.41 -0.94
C VAL A 91 5.18 -2.88 -2.18
N GLY A 92 4.55 -2.88 -3.35
CA GLY A 92 5.22 -3.24 -4.60
C GLY A 92 6.42 -2.33 -4.92
N ALA A 93 6.27 -1.03 -4.70
CA ALA A 93 7.33 -0.06 -4.92
C ALA A 93 8.50 -0.24 -3.95
N MET A 94 8.23 -0.57 -2.68
CA MET A 94 9.26 -0.91 -1.71
C MET A 94 10.02 -2.18 -2.09
N VAL A 95 9.32 -3.23 -2.53
CA VAL A 95 9.95 -4.49 -2.97
C VAL A 95 10.83 -4.26 -4.21
N LEU A 96 10.33 -3.54 -5.21
CA LEU A 96 11.09 -3.18 -6.40
C LEU A 96 12.28 -2.26 -6.08
N GLY A 97 12.06 -1.25 -5.23
CA GLY A 97 13.12 -0.38 -4.73
C GLY A 97 14.22 -1.17 -4.04
N ALA A 98 13.88 -2.01 -3.07
CA ALA A 98 14.85 -2.80 -2.32
C ALA A 98 15.61 -3.83 -3.18
N THR A 99 15.03 -4.30 -4.30
CA THR A 99 15.64 -5.35 -5.14
C THR A 99 16.39 -4.81 -6.36
N LEU A 100 15.94 -3.69 -6.94
CA LEU A 100 16.47 -3.17 -8.20
C LEU A 100 17.30 -1.90 -8.02
N SER A 101 17.15 -1.17 -6.91
CA SER A 101 17.92 0.04 -6.67
C SER A 101 19.25 -0.27 -5.95
N PRO A 102 20.29 0.55 -6.20
CA PRO A 102 21.51 0.54 -5.39
C PRO A 102 21.22 0.61 -3.89
N PRO A 103 22.00 -0.10 -3.04
CA PRO A 103 21.80 -0.13 -1.59
C PRO A 103 22.31 1.17 -0.93
N ASP A 104 21.74 2.31 -1.31
CA ASP A 104 21.97 3.59 -0.65
C ASP A 104 20.63 4.31 -0.38
N PRO A 105 20.49 5.02 0.77
CA PRO A 105 19.20 5.56 1.19
C PRO A 105 18.60 6.56 0.21
N LEU A 106 19.45 7.34 -0.46
CA LEU A 106 19.01 8.43 -1.33
C LEU A 106 18.44 7.85 -2.63
N THR A 107 19.17 6.93 -3.26
CA THR A 107 18.70 6.24 -4.46
C THR A 107 17.46 5.40 -4.16
N GLN A 108 17.39 4.74 -3.01
CA GLN A 108 16.19 4.00 -2.60
C GLN A 108 14.94 4.89 -2.52
N VAL A 109 15.03 6.10 -1.96
CA VAL A 109 13.90 7.05 -1.87
C VAL A 109 13.48 7.56 -3.25
N LEU A 110 14.44 7.84 -4.13
CA LEU A 110 14.14 8.27 -5.50
C LEU A 110 13.47 7.17 -6.31
N TYR A 111 14.01 5.95 -6.26
CA TYR A 111 13.47 4.79 -6.97
C TYR A 111 12.11 4.36 -6.41
N LEU A 112 11.89 4.48 -5.10
CA LEU A 112 10.57 4.23 -4.49
C LEU A 112 9.50 5.08 -5.16
N THR A 113 9.77 6.37 -5.36
CA THR A 113 8.83 7.29 -6.02
C THR A 113 8.55 6.87 -7.46
N ALA A 114 9.61 6.54 -8.21
CA ALA A 114 9.48 6.10 -9.60
C ALA A 114 8.69 4.77 -9.70
N PHE A 115 9.02 3.78 -8.85
CA PHE A 115 8.31 2.50 -8.83
C PHE A 115 6.87 2.66 -8.37
N LEU A 116 6.56 3.58 -7.45
CA LEU A 116 5.19 3.86 -7.03
C LEU A 116 4.32 4.32 -8.20
N LEU A 117 4.85 5.17 -9.09
CA LEU A 117 4.13 5.60 -10.29
C LEU A 117 3.81 4.42 -11.23
N VAL A 118 4.68 3.41 -11.28
CA VAL A 118 4.49 2.20 -12.09
C VAL A 118 3.55 1.20 -11.41
N THR A 119 3.68 0.99 -10.10
CA THR A 119 2.90 -0.01 -9.37
C THR A 119 1.49 0.45 -9.06
N LEU A 120 1.24 1.76 -8.95
CA LEU A 120 -0.07 2.32 -8.67
C LEU A 120 -1.16 1.93 -9.68
N PRO A 121 -0.97 2.09 -11.01
CA PRO A 121 -1.97 1.66 -11.98
C PRO A 121 -2.20 0.14 -11.91
N VAL A 122 -1.13 -0.65 -11.72
CA VAL A 122 -1.23 -2.11 -11.59
C VAL A 122 -2.08 -2.50 -10.37
N ALA A 123 -1.82 -1.88 -9.22
CA ALA A 123 -2.57 -2.11 -7.99
C ALA A 123 -4.04 -1.66 -8.12
N ALA A 124 -4.30 -0.50 -8.75
CA ALA A 124 -5.65 -0.03 -9.02
C ALA A 124 -6.44 -1.00 -9.91
N LEU A 125 -5.80 -1.57 -10.94
CA LEU A 125 -6.40 -2.59 -11.80
C LEU A 125 -6.68 -3.89 -11.04
N ALA A 126 -5.77 -4.32 -10.16
CA ALA A 126 -5.97 -5.50 -9.33
C ALA A 126 -7.16 -5.33 -8.36
N VAL A 127 -7.27 -4.18 -7.70
CA VAL A 127 -8.32 -3.90 -6.71
C VAL A 127 -9.69 -3.65 -7.35
N SER A 128 -9.72 -3.04 -8.53
CA SER A 128 -10.98 -2.83 -9.27
C SER A 128 -11.59 -4.14 -9.78
N GLY A 129 -10.85 -5.25 -9.77
CA GLY A 129 -11.32 -6.54 -10.25
C GLY A 129 -11.46 -6.63 -11.77
N THR A 130 -11.04 -5.58 -12.49
CA THR A 130 -11.10 -5.48 -13.95
C THR A 130 -10.33 -6.62 -14.61
N VAL A 131 -9.15 -6.96 -14.08
CA VAL A 131 -8.30 -8.06 -14.58
C VAL A 131 -9.00 -9.40 -14.43
N ARG A 132 -9.64 -9.66 -13.28
CA ARG A 132 -10.30 -10.93 -12.99
C ARG A 132 -11.57 -11.11 -13.84
N ARG A 133 -12.29 -10.02 -14.15
CA ARG A 133 -13.43 -10.03 -15.07
C ARG A 133 -13.01 -10.31 -16.51
N ARG A 134 -11.99 -9.61 -17.01
CA ARG A 134 -11.49 -9.79 -18.39
C ARG A 134 -10.91 -11.18 -18.64
N LEU A 135 -10.20 -11.76 -17.67
CA LEU A 135 -9.72 -13.14 -17.78
C LEU A 135 -10.86 -14.16 -17.81
N GLY A 136 -11.93 -13.92 -17.05
CA GLY A 136 -13.12 -14.77 -17.07
C GLY A 136 -13.91 -14.69 -18.38
N GLU A 137 -13.85 -13.57 -19.09
CA GLU A 137 -14.41 -13.40 -20.43
C GLU A 137 -13.53 -14.02 -21.52
N ALA A 138 -12.21 -13.98 -21.38
CA ALA A 138 -11.26 -14.53 -22.36
C ALA A 138 -11.14 -16.08 -22.31
N LEU A 139 -11.57 -16.71 -21.21
CA LEU A 139 -11.52 -18.15 -20.99
C LEU A 139 -12.88 -18.85 -21.18
N ARG A 140 -13.90 -18.13 -21.67
CA ARG A 140 -15.21 -18.66 -22.06
C ARG A 140 -15.33 -18.71 -23.56
#